data_AF-K1TSP3-F1
#
_entry.id   AF-K1TSP3-F1
#
_cell.length_a   1.000
_cell.length_b   1.000
_cell.length_c   1.000
_cell.angle_alpha   90.00
_cell.angle_beta   90.00
_cell.angle_gamma   90.00
#
_symmetry.space_group_name_H-M   'P 1'
#
loop_
_entity.id
_entity.type
_entity.pdbx_description
1 polymer ?
#
loop_
_entity_poly.entity_id
_entity_poly.type
_entity_poly.pdbx_seq_one_letter_code
_entity_poly.pdbx_strand_id
1 'polypeptide(L)'
;MNIMYINNSRPLEKKCFTEKYGTHQCVLAVRESLLKELGTVVDDLVIEQVIRTGTADIGEKYLTVIRKAAGDYTKEIFHKLREREYNPELMRLYVVGGGGCMIQNFGEYDKSRVTIVRDICATAKGY
;
A
#
# COMPACT_ATOMS: atom_id res chain seq x y z
N MET A 1 -8.22 -2.67 -2.76
CA MET A 1 -7.56 -3.65 -1.88
C MET A 1 -8.55 -4.72 -1.48
N ASN A 2 -8.16 -5.99 -1.55
CA ASN A 2 -8.97 -7.10 -1.05
C ASN A 2 -8.42 -7.53 0.31
N ILE A 3 -9.31 -7.79 1.28
CA ILE A 3 -8.97 -8.25 2.63
C ILE A 3 -9.64 -9.60 2.81
N MET A 4 -8.88 -10.61 3.25
CA MET A 4 -9.37 -11.95 3.50
C MET A 4 -8.86 -12.43 4.85
N TYR A 5 -9.76 -12.88 5.70
CA TYR A 5 -9.42 -13.54 6.96
C TYR A 5 -9.26 -15.04 6.75
N ILE A 6 -8.18 -15.59 7.29
CA ILE A 6 -7.90 -17.03 7.27
C ILE A 6 -7.75 -17.50 8.71
N ASN A 7 -8.46 -18.57 9.07
CA ASN A 7 -8.33 -19.24 10.36
C ASN A 7 -8.11 -20.73 10.13
N ASN A 8 -7.05 -21.30 10.71
CA ASN A 8 -6.69 -22.72 10.56
C ASN A 8 -6.71 -23.18 9.08
N SER A 9 -6.04 -22.40 8.23
CA SER A 9 -5.93 -22.65 6.77
C SER A 9 -7.25 -22.62 6.01
N ARG A 10 -8.33 -22.06 6.58
CA ARG A 10 -9.62 -21.89 5.92
C ARG A 10 -9.99 -20.41 5.81
N PRO A 11 -10.43 -19.94 4.63
CA PRO A 11 -10.95 -18.59 4.49
C PRO A 11 -12.27 -18.44 5.25
N LEU A 12 -12.44 -17.31 5.91
CA LEU A 12 -13.70 -16.94 6.56
C LEU A 12 -14.53 -16.14 5.56
N GLU A 13 -15.44 -16.81 4.85
CA GLU A 13 -16.23 -16.21 3.75
C GLU A 13 -16.95 -14.91 4.13
N LYS A 14 -17.49 -14.85 5.36
CA LYS A 14 -18.18 -13.66 5.89
C LYS A 14 -17.24 -12.49 6.22
N LYS A 15 -15.92 -12.72 6.19
CA LYS A 15 -14.86 -11.74 6.46
C LYS A 15 -13.93 -11.59 5.25
N CYS A 16 -14.55 -11.48 4.08
CA CYS A 16 -13.88 -11.11 2.83
C CYS A 16 -14.42 -9.75 2.37
N PHE A 17 -13.52 -8.78 2.19
CA PHE A 17 -13.91 -7.40 1.88
C PHE A 17 -13.14 -6.88 0.67
N THR A 18 -13.81 -6.05 -0.12
CA THR A 18 -13.19 -5.32 -1.24
C THR A 18 -13.32 -3.83 -0.97
N GLU A 19 -12.19 -3.19 -0.70
CA GLU A 19 -12.09 -1.74 -0.53
C GLU A 19 -11.64 -1.09 -1.84
N LYS A 20 -12.29 0.01 -2.24
CA LYS A 20 -11.91 0.80 -3.42
C LYS A 20 -10.71 1.72 -3.13
N TYR A 21 -9.66 1.11 -2.58
CA TYR A 21 -8.44 1.75 -2.09
C TYR A 21 -7.25 0.93 -2.63
N GLY A 22 -6.73 1.30 -3.80
CA GLY A 22 -5.69 0.56 -4.52
C GLY A 22 -4.54 1.48 -4.94
N THR A 23 -3.55 0.93 -5.63
CA THR A 23 -2.33 1.66 -6.02
C THR A 23 -2.63 2.86 -6.92
N HIS A 24 -3.61 2.74 -7.83
CA HIS A 24 -4.01 3.86 -8.68
C HIS A 24 -4.56 5.05 -7.87
N GLN A 25 -5.33 4.78 -6.81
CA GLN A 25 -5.83 5.83 -5.92
C GLN A 25 -4.69 6.51 -5.15
N CYS A 26 -3.61 5.79 -4.84
CA CYS A 26 -2.40 6.41 -4.28
C CYS A 26 -1.75 7.37 -5.27
N VAL A 27 -1.62 6.99 -6.55
CA VAL A 27 -1.08 7.87 -7.60
C VAL A 27 -1.90 9.15 -7.72
N LEU A 28 -3.23 9.04 -7.71
CA LEU A 28 -4.13 10.20 -7.75
C LEU A 28 -3.95 11.12 -6.52
N ALA A 29 -3.86 10.55 -5.31
CA ALA A 29 -3.65 11.33 -4.08
C ALA A 29 -2.30 12.06 -4.06
N VAL A 30 -1.25 11.40 -4.56
CA VAL A 30 0.08 12.00 -4.72
C VAL A 30 0.04 13.14 -5.75
N ARG A 31 -0.61 12.93 -6.89
CA ARG A 31 -0.77 13.96 -7.93
C ARG A 31 -1.50 15.19 -7.38
N GLU A 32 -2.58 14.99 -6.63
CA GLU A 32 -3.32 16.07 -5.99
C GLU A 32 -2.44 16.85 -4.99
N SER A 33 -1.64 16.14 -4.20
CA SER A 33 -0.71 16.74 -3.24
C SER A 33 0.38 17.57 -3.94
N LEU A 34 0.92 17.07 -5.05
CA LEU A 34 1.90 17.79 -5.88
C LEU A 34 1.32 19.06 -6.50
N LEU A 35 0.08 19.01 -6.99
CA LEU A 35 -0.60 20.18 -7.53
C LEU A 35 -0.87 21.21 -6.43
N LYS A 36 -1.30 20.76 -5.25
CA LYS A 36 -1.61 21.62 -4.11
C LYS A 36 -0.37 22.31 -3.52
N GLU A 37 0.72 21.57 -3.33
CA GLU A 37 1.92 22.08 -2.65
C GLU A 37 2.89 22.78 -3.61
N LEU A 38 2.99 22.34 -4.88
CA LEU A 38 4.01 22.82 -5.83
C LEU A 38 3.42 23.40 -7.12
N GLY A 39 2.09 23.38 -7.31
CA GLY A 39 1.45 23.91 -8.51
C GLY A 39 1.86 23.20 -9.81
N THR A 40 2.40 21.98 -9.72
CA THR A 40 3.01 21.28 -10.86
C THR A 40 2.34 19.93 -11.09
N VAL A 41 2.13 19.58 -12.37
CA VAL A 41 1.73 18.24 -12.78
C VAL A 41 2.97 17.41 -13.07
N VAL A 42 3.10 16.26 -12.41
CA VAL A 42 4.18 15.28 -12.64
C VAL A 42 3.58 14.07 -13.35
N ASP A 43 4.34 13.48 -14.26
CA ASP A 43 3.94 12.26 -14.98
C ASP A 43 3.70 11.09 -14.00
N ASP A 44 2.64 10.33 -14.23
CA ASP A 44 2.29 9.18 -13.38
C ASP A 44 3.39 8.13 -13.37
N LEU A 45 4.14 7.94 -14.46
CA LEU A 45 5.24 6.99 -14.52
C LEU A 45 6.33 7.33 -13.50
N VAL A 46 6.59 8.63 -13.28
CA VAL A 46 7.55 9.10 -12.27
C VAL A 46 7.01 8.86 -10.87
N ILE A 47 5.74 9.17 -10.63
CA ILE A 47 5.07 8.91 -9.33
C ILE A 47 5.10 7.41 -9.02
N GLU A 48 4.74 6.57 -9.98
CA GLU A 48 4.75 5.11 -9.87
C GLU A 48 6.16 4.57 -9.61
N GLN A 49 7.19 5.14 -10.24
CA GLN A 49 8.59 4.77 -9.99
C GLN A 49 8.99 5.06 -8.54
N VAL A 50 8.65 6.23 -8.02
CA VAL A 50 8.90 6.57 -6.60
C VAL A 50 8.13 5.63 -5.69
N ILE A 51 6.85 5.36 -5.98
CA ILE A 51 6.03 4.44 -5.18
C ILE A 51 6.66 3.03 -5.15
N ARG A 52 7.13 2.55 -6.31
CA ARG A 52 7.68 1.20 -6.46
C ARG A 52 9.04 1.03 -5.78
N THR A 53 9.89 2.05 -5.85
CA THR A 53 11.31 1.93 -5.48
C THR A 53 11.72 2.75 -4.25
N GLY A 54 10.86 3.65 -3.78
CA GLY A 54 11.13 4.58 -2.67
C GLY A 54 11.81 5.89 -3.12
N THR A 55 12.23 6.00 -4.38
CA THR A 55 12.97 7.15 -4.90
C THR A 55 12.85 7.29 -6.42
N ALA A 56 13.29 8.42 -6.97
CA ALA A 56 13.49 8.63 -8.40
C ALA A 56 14.55 9.72 -8.60
N ASP A 57 15.11 9.81 -9.81
CA ASP A 57 16.03 10.89 -10.18
C ASP A 57 15.25 12.17 -10.51
N ILE A 58 14.70 12.80 -9.46
CA ILE A 58 13.95 14.05 -9.54
C ILE A 58 14.32 14.96 -8.36
N GLY A 59 14.01 16.25 -8.46
CA GLY A 59 14.33 17.22 -7.42
C GLY A 59 13.73 16.84 -6.06
N GLU A 60 14.50 17.04 -4.99
CA GLU A 60 14.16 16.64 -3.61
C GLU A 60 12.82 17.21 -3.12
N LYS A 61 12.46 18.42 -3.58
CA LYS A 61 11.16 19.04 -3.28
C LYS A 61 9.98 18.17 -3.74
N TYR A 62 10.09 17.52 -4.91
CA TYR A 62 9.05 16.63 -5.44
C TYR A 62 9.06 15.29 -4.70
N LEU A 63 10.26 14.72 -4.47
CA LEU A 63 10.39 13.48 -3.70
C LEU A 63 9.76 13.60 -2.31
N THR A 64 10.00 14.72 -1.63
CA THR A 64 9.47 14.95 -0.28
C THR A 64 7.94 14.90 -0.27
N VAL A 65 7.28 15.59 -1.20
CA VAL A 65 5.81 15.60 -1.31
C VAL A 65 5.27 14.21 -1.64
N ILE A 66 5.91 13.51 -2.60
CA ILE A 66 5.50 12.15 -2.98
C ILE A 66 5.63 11.18 -1.81
N ARG A 67 6.77 11.19 -1.12
CA ARG A 67 7.03 10.32 0.05
C ARG A 67 6.01 10.55 1.16
N LYS A 68 5.72 11.82 1.46
CA LYS A 68 4.74 12.21 2.47
C LYS A 68 3.35 11.71 2.10
N ALA A 69 2.87 12.02 0.89
CA ALA A 69 1.54 11.61 0.44
C ALA A 69 1.39 10.07 0.35
N ALA A 70 2.43 9.36 -0.11
CA ALA A 70 2.44 7.89 -0.10
C ALA A 70 2.46 7.32 1.33
N GLY A 71 3.21 7.93 2.24
CA GLY A 71 3.21 7.58 3.67
C GLY A 71 1.82 7.74 4.29
N ASP A 72 1.18 8.88 4.09
CA ASP A 72 -0.18 9.14 4.56
C ASP A 72 -1.18 8.15 3.95
N TYR A 73 -1.06 7.84 2.66
CA TYR A 73 -1.87 6.83 2.00
C TYR A 73 -1.71 5.43 2.63
N THR A 74 -0.48 5.02 2.96
CA THR A 74 -0.27 3.74 3.64
C THR A 74 -0.78 3.71 5.08
N LYS A 75 -0.76 4.84 5.80
CA LYS A 75 -1.38 4.95 7.14
C LYS A 75 -2.88 4.70 7.06
N GLU A 76 -3.54 5.23 6.04
CA GLU A 76 -4.96 5.00 5.77
C GLU A 76 -5.25 3.54 5.38
N ILE A 77 -4.36 2.85 4.66
CA ILE A 77 -4.48 1.39 4.44
C ILE A 77 -4.56 0.66 5.79
N PHE A 78 -3.64 0.94 6.72
CA PHE A 78 -3.66 0.29 8.03
C PHE A 78 -4.84 0.74 8.90
N HIS A 79 -5.32 1.97 8.73
CA HIS A 79 -6.57 2.41 9.36
C HIS A 79 -7.74 1.56 8.89
N LYS A 80 -7.91 1.39 7.57
CA LYS A 80 -8.95 0.53 6.98
C LYS A 80 -8.84 -0.92 7.43
N LEU A 81 -7.63 -1.45 7.57
CA LEU A 81 -7.45 -2.79 8.14
C LEU A 81 -7.99 -2.86 9.58
N ARG A 82 -7.69 -1.87 10.42
CA ARG A 82 -8.22 -1.78 11.80
C ARG A 82 -9.74 -1.64 11.85
N GLU A 83 -10.35 -0.87 10.95
CA GLU A 83 -11.81 -0.79 10.80
C GLU A 83 -12.44 -2.16 10.49
N ARG A 84 -11.66 -3.06 9.87
CA ARG A 84 -12.05 -4.45 9.60
C ARG A 84 -11.60 -5.43 10.67
N GLU A 85 -11.28 -4.96 11.89
CA GLU A 85 -10.87 -5.76 13.06
C GLU A 85 -9.44 -6.33 13.01
N TYR A 86 -8.57 -5.83 12.14
CA TYR A 86 -7.16 -6.22 12.17
C TYR A 86 -6.49 -5.72 13.45
N ASN A 87 -5.88 -6.64 14.20
CA ASN A 87 -5.06 -6.32 15.37
C ASN A 87 -3.68 -7.00 15.25
N PRO A 88 -2.58 -6.23 15.13
CA PRO A 88 -1.24 -6.79 14.98
C PRO A 88 -0.80 -7.68 16.15
N GLU A 89 -1.33 -7.49 17.36
CA GLU A 89 -1.02 -8.34 18.51
C GLU A 89 -1.69 -9.72 18.41
N LEU A 90 -2.90 -9.78 17.84
CA LEU A 90 -3.71 -11.00 17.79
C LEU A 90 -3.52 -11.82 16.50
N MET A 91 -3.18 -11.17 15.38
CA MET A 91 -3.06 -11.85 14.09
C MET A 91 -1.86 -11.35 13.27
N ARG A 92 -1.49 -12.14 12.25
CA ARG A 92 -0.45 -11.80 11.27
C ARG A 92 -1.09 -11.24 10.01
N LEU A 93 -0.41 -10.30 9.36
CA LEU A 93 -0.83 -9.74 8.07
C LEU A 93 0.07 -10.25 6.95
N TYR A 94 -0.54 -10.79 5.90
CA TYR A 94 0.14 -11.15 4.66
C TYR A 94 -0.31 -10.21 3.56
N VAL A 95 0.63 -9.48 2.99
CA VAL A 95 0.41 -8.58 1.86
C VAL A 95 0.90 -9.27 0.60
N VAL A 96 0.01 -9.43 -0.37
CA VAL A 96 0.29 -10.07 -1.66
C VAL A 96 -0.06 -9.13 -2.81
N GLY A 97 0.58 -9.34 -3.97
CA GLY A 97 0.34 -8.56 -5.19
C GLY A 97 1.19 -7.29 -5.30
N GLY A 98 1.01 -6.57 -6.42
CA GLY A 98 1.88 -5.45 -6.81
C GLY A 98 1.91 -4.27 -5.83
N GLY A 99 0.84 -4.06 -5.05
CA GLY A 99 0.77 -3.00 -4.04
C GLY A 99 1.69 -3.21 -2.83
N GLY A 100 2.30 -4.39 -2.67
CA GLY A 100 3.20 -4.69 -1.56
C GLY A 100 4.43 -3.78 -1.50
N CYS A 101 4.95 -3.34 -2.64
CA CYS A 101 6.12 -2.43 -2.68
C CYS A 101 5.83 -1.07 -2.02
N MET A 102 4.62 -0.52 -2.21
CA MET A 102 4.21 0.73 -1.60
C MET A 102 4.16 0.63 -0.08
N ILE A 103 3.55 -0.44 0.46
CA ILE A 103 3.53 -0.70 1.90
C ILE A 103 4.96 -0.90 2.41
N GLN A 104 5.81 -1.62 1.68
CA GLN A 104 7.20 -1.83 2.06
C GLN A 104 8.00 -0.53 2.19
N ASN A 105 7.82 0.39 1.25
CA ASN A 105 8.63 1.61 1.15
C ASN A 105 8.14 2.73 2.08
N PHE A 106 6.82 2.85 2.30
CA PHE A 106 6.23 4.00 3.00
C PHE A 106 5.39 3.64 4.22
N GLY A 107 5.05 2.36 4.41
CA GLY A 107 4.22 1.90 5.50
C GLY A 107 4.94 1.88 6.84
N GLU A 108 4.23 2.29 7.88
CA GLU A 108 4.64 2.14 9.29
C GLU A 108 3.91 0.94 9.90
N TYR A 109 4.64 -0.14 10.20
CA TYR A 109 4.08 -1.37 10.77
C TYR A 109 5.13 -2.22 11.48
N ASP A 110 4.67 -3.14 12.32
CA ASP A 110 5.52 -4.14 12.96
C ASP A 110 5.98 -5.20 11.93
N LYS A 111 7.27 -5.13 11.57
CA LYS A 111 7.89 -6.04 10.60
C LYS A 111 7.92 -7.50 11.05
N SER A 112 7.75 -7.79 12.35
CA SER A 112 7.66 -9.16 12.86
C SER A 112 6.29 -9.80 12.63
N ARG A 113 5.26 -8.97 12.40
CA ARG A 113 3.86 -9.37 12.26
C ARG A 113 3.32 -9.26 10.83
N VAL A 114 3.98 -8.45 10.01
CA VAL A 114 3.60 -8.24 8.60
C VAL A 114 4.60 -8.92 7.68
N THR A 115 4.10 -9.76 6.78
CA THR A 115 4.89 -10.39 5.71
C THR A 115 4.44 -9.86 4.36
N ILE A 116 5.37 -9.30 3.59
CA ILE A 116 5.12 -8.83 2.23
C ILE A 116 5.67 -9.87 1.25
N VAL A 117 4.78 -10.53 0.51
CA VAL A 117 5.14 -11.54 -0.48
C VAL A 117 5.49 -10.83 -1.79
N ARG A 118 6.77 -10.89 -2.17
CA ARG A 118 7.31 -10.20 -3.35
C ARG A 118 7.07 -10.96 -4.66
N ASP A 119 6.67 -12.23 -4.57
CA ASP A 119 6.34 -13.03 -5.73
C ASP A 119 4.99 -12.57 -6.32
N ILE A 120 5.06 -11.84 -7.44
CA ILE A 120 3.86 -11.34 -8.13
C ILE A 120 2.95 -12.49 -8.62
N CYS A 121 3.51 -13.69 -8.76
CA CYS A 121 2.79 -14.90 -9.15
C CYS A 121 2.33 -15.71 -7.94
N ALA A 122 2.48 -15.22 -6.70
CA ALA A 122 2.12 -15.98 -5.49
C ALA A 122 0.69 -16.52 -5.53
N THR A 123 -0.27 -15.72 -6.01
CA THR A 123 -1.67 -16.16 -6.16
C THR A 123 -1.81 -17.26 -7.22
N ALA A 124 -1.12 -17.12 -8.36
CA ALA A 124 -1.18 -18.09 -9.45
C ALA A 124 -0.50 -19.42 -9.08
N LYS A 125 0.60 -19.38 -8.32
CA LYS A 125 1.31 -20.57 -7.83
C LYS A 125 0.55 -21.33 -6.74
N GLY A 126 -0.37 -20.65 -6.05
CA GLY A 126 -1.20 -21.25 -5.01
C GLY A 126 -2.46 -21.95 -5.52
N TYR A 127 -2.75 -21.83 -6.82
CA TYR A 127 -3.82 -22.54 -7.51
C TYR A 127 -3.29 -23.87 -8.06
#